data_AF-A0AAD3D8S1-F1
#
_entry.id   AF-A0AAD3D8S1-F1
#
_cell.length_a   1.000
_cell.length_b   1.000
_cell.length_c   1.000
_cell.angle_alpha   90.00
_cell.angle_beta   90.00
_cell.angle_gamma   90.00
#
_symmetry.space_group_name_H-M   'P 1'
#
loop_
_entity.id
_entity.type
_entity.pdbx_description
1 polymer ?
#
loop_
_entity_poly.entity_id
_entity_poly.type
_entity_poly.pdbx_seq_one_letter_code
_entity_poly.pdbx_strand_id
1 'polypeptide(L)'
;MNIHLSAICMIFCKILTANAVLIELDFANPAQDVCPKASNAVCNRMSAPVTCGAENDCWYGSQCVASAADESFTAETCCPAVSDLCTEEYSPHTCVRSSLDSTQECKYSNWCKAKGAAFSRDWMCRPDESGLSAPGPTPAPTKPTQNERTVCSLKEGANISKCRKTNKINMLCGKDKCPITNTCVARQMGFGRKKCTDLAGCPLPKKKKCAEKPKMDVFCGDCKYSSKCEARTAGFNVKEECSF
;
A
#
# COMPACT_ATOMS: atom_id res chain seq x y z
N MET A 1 -33.24 -44.85 16.46
CA MET A 1 -33.79 -44.50 17.78
C MET A 1 -32.76 -43.60 18.46
N ASN A 2 -32.85 -42.25 18.43
CA ASN A 2 -33.84 -41.38 19.11
C ASN A 2 -33.93 -41.77 20.61
N ILE A 3 -33.76 -40.95 21.67
CA ILE A 3 -33.69 -39.49 21.97
C ILE A 3 -32.92 -39.42 23.34
N HIS A 4 -32.04 -38.46 23.67
CA HIS A 4 -32.37 -37.24 24.44
C HIS A 4 -31.12 -36.37 24.66
N LEU A 5 -31.05 -35.30 23.88
CA LEU A 5 -30.19 -34.13 24.07
C LEU A 5 -31.09 -33.00 24.58
N SER A 6 -31.35 -32.92 25.90
CA SER A 6 -32.17 -31.83 26.47
C SER A 6 -32.01 -31.71 28.00
N ALA A 7 -30.83 -31.34 28.49
CA ALA A 7 -30.66 -31.01 29.91
C ALA A 7 -29.57 -29.96 30.22
N ILE A 8 -29.04 -29.24 29.22
CA ILE A 8 -28.01 -28.20 29.45
C ILE A 8 -28.56 -26.78 29.26
N CYS A 9 -29.83 -26.63 28.83
CA CYS A 9 -30.42 -25.32 28.52
C CYS A 9 -31.13 -24.62 29.71
N MET A 10 -31.00 -25.12 30.95
CA MET A 10 -31.68 -24.52 32.12
C MET A 10 -30.78 -24.32 33.34
N ILE A 11 -29.49 -24.05 33.13
CA ILE A 11 -28.58 -23.58 34.19
C ILE A 11 -28.03 -22.20 33.82
N PHE A 12 -28.88 -21.24 33.47
CA PHE A 12 -28.48 -19.81 33.46
C PHE A 12 -29.67 -18.85 33.61
N CYS A 13 -30.81 -19.34 34.11
CA CYS A 13 -31.97 -18.49 34.38
C CYS A 13 -32.49 -18.76 35.79
N LYS A 14 -31.87 -18.09 36.78
CA LYS A 14 -32.37 -17.77 38.15
C LYS A 14 -31.24 -17.78 39.19
N ILE A 15 -30.41 -16.74 39.23
CA ILE A 15 -29.89 -16.22 40.51
C ILE A 15 -30.03 -14.70 40.49
N LEU A 16 -30.63 -14.20 41.57
CA LEU A 16 -31.15 -12.86 41.84
C LEU A 16 -30.06 -11.80 42.10
N THR A 17 -30.36 -10.58 41.64
CA THR A 17 -30.19 -9.26 42.28
C THR A 17 -29.11 -9.06 43.36
N ALA A 18 -28.07 -8.29 43.01
CA ALA A 18 -27.45 -7.29 43.90
C ALA A 18 -26.56 -6.34 43.08
N ASN A 19 -26.90 -5.05 43.07
CA ASN A 19 -26.07 -3.89 42.74
C ASN A 19 -24.78 -4.16 41.94
N ALA A 20 -24.92 -4.28 40.62
CA ALA A 20 -23.80 -4.13 39.71
C ALA A 20 -24.24 -3.17 38.61
N VAL A 21 -23.53 -2.05 38.52
CA VAL A 21 -23.54 -1.10 37.42
C VAL A 21 -23.63 -1.88 36.11
N LEU A 22 -24.71 -1.66 35.35
CA LEU A 22 -24.86 -2.16 33.99
C LEU A 22 -23.78 -1.50 33.13
N ILE A 23 -22.62 -2.16 33.05
CA ILE A 23 -21.78 -2.08 31.87
C ILE A 23 -22.47 -3.01 30.88
N GLU A 24 -23.24 -2.45 29.95
CA GLU A 24 -23.69 -3.19 28.77
C GLU A 24 -22.45 -3.52 27.94
N LEU A 25 -21.84 -4.66 28.26
CA LEU A 25 -21.00 -5.41 27.33
C LEU A 25 -21.95 -6.13 26.38
N ASP A 26 -22.39 -5.40 25.36
CA ASP A 26 -23.07 -6.02 24.22
C ASP A 26 -22.04 -6.88 23.47
N PHE A 27 -22.25 -8.18 23.60
CA PHE A 27 -21.54 -9.19 22.84
C PHE A 27 -21.79 -8.98 21.35
N ALA A 28 -20.69 -8.89 20.62
CA ALA A 28 -20.61 -8.78 19.17
C ALA A 28 -21.65 -9.64 18.43
N ASN A 29 -22.51 -8.95 17.68
CA ASN A 29 -23.40 -9.52 16.69
C ASN A 29 -22.56 -10.15 15.55
N PRO A 30 -22.76 -11.42 15.19
CA PRO A 30 -21.97 -12.07 14.14
C PRO A 30 -22.31 -11.47 12.78
N ALA A 31 -21.30 -10.87 12.13
CA ALA A 31 -21.18 -10.66 10.69
C ALA A 31 -22.51 -10.37 9.95
N GLN A 32 -23.02 -9.14 10.07
CA GLN A 32 -23.78 -8.58 8.96
C GLN A 32 -22.84 -7.82 8.04
N ASP A 33 -22.74 -8.34 6.83
CA ASP A 33 -22.08 -7.88 5.61
C ASP A 33 -22.66 -6.53 5.12
N VAL A 34 -22.84 -5.58 6.03
CA VAL A 34 -23.50 -4.30 5.79
C VAL A 34 -22.62 -3.21 6.33
N CYS A 35 -21.91 -2.56 5.42
CA CYS A 35 -21.12 -1.38 5.73
C CYS A 35 -22.01 -0.33 6.41
N PRO A 36 -21.67 0.11 7.63
CA PRO A 36 -22.48 1.08 8.34
C PRO A 36 -22.57 2.38 7.53
N LYS A 37 -23.74 3.02 7.59
CA LYS A 37 -23.98 4.27 6.87
C LYS A 37 -23.68 5.44 7.78
N ALA A 38 -22.99 6.45 7.25
CA ALA A 38 -22.73 7.68 7.98
C ALA A 38 -24.05 8.35 8.38
N SER A 39 -24.26 8.59 9.67
CA SER A 39 -25.40 9.37 10.14
C SER A 39 -25.04 10.86 10.17
N ASN A 40 -25.61 11.65 9.26
CA ASN A 40 -25.69 13.12 9.30
C ASN A 40 -24.37 13.90 9.53
N ALA A 41 -23.20 13.34 9.25
CA ALA A 41 -21.94 14.05 9.44
C ALA A 41 -21.70 15.12 8.37
N VAL A 42 -21.36 16.33 8.83
CA VAL A 42 -20.89 17.42 7.97
C VAL A 42 -19.40 17.22 7.72
N CYS A 43 -19.08 16.39 6.74
CA CYS A 43 -17.69 16.17 6.30
C CYS A 43 -17.27 17.22 5.26
N ASN A 44 -16.09 17.80 5.44
CA ASN A 44 -15.49 18.65 4.41
C ASN A 44 -15.24 17.81 3.14
N ARG A 45 -15.35 18.42 1.95
CA ARG A 45 -15.29 17.77 0.62
C ARG A 45 -13.90 17.22 0.23
N MET A 46 -12.98 17.03 1.18
CA MET A 46 -11.70 16.40 0.88
C MET A 46 -11.91 14.93 0.50
N SER A 47 -11.70 14.63 -0.77
CA SER A 47 -11.74 13.28 -1.34
C SER A 47 -10.43 12.56 -1.02
N ALA A 48 -10.45 11.78 0.05
CA ALA A 48 -9.36 10.88 0.44
C ALA A 48 -10.02 9.55 0.86
N PRO A 49 -10.47 8.74 -0.12
CA PRO A 49 -11.30 7.60 0.16
C PRO A 49 -10.56 6.56 0.99
N VAL A 50 -11.30 5.84 1.82
CA VAL A 50 -10.80 4.80 2.70
C VAL A 50 -11.68 3.57 2.61
N THR A 51 -11.09 2.41 2.86
CA THR A 51 -11.79 1.16 3.11
C THR A 51 -11.63 0.77 4.56
N CYS A 52 -12.72 0.47 5.25
CA CYS A 52 -12.74 0.08 6.66
C CYS A 52 -13.50 -1.24 6.80
N GLY A 53 -13.64 -1.75 8.03
CA GLY A 53 -14.36 -3.00 8.30
C GLY A 53 -13.48 -4.24 8.27
N ALA A 54 -14.09 -5.40 8.50
CA ALA A 54 -13.39 -6.67 8.42
C ALA A 54 -12.91 -6.90 6.97
N GLU A 55 -11.63 -7.18 6.79
CA GLU A 55 -11.01 -7.36 5.47
C GLU A 55 -10.98 -6.13 4.54
N ASN A 56 -11.33 -4.93 5.01
CA ASN A 56 -11.35 -3.68 4.23
C ASN A 56 -12.35 -3.69 3.06
N ASP A 57 -13.54 -4.22 3.29
CA ASP A 57 -14.64 -4.33 2.34
C ASP A 57 -15.48 -3.05 2.21
N CYS A 58 -15.52 -2.22 3.25
CA CYS A 58 -16.41 -1.05 3.30
C CYS A 58 -15.76 0.24 2.80
N TRP A 59 -16.20 0.71 1.64
CA TRP A 59 -15.68 1.93 1.01
C TRP A 59 -16.38 3.20 1.52
N TYR A 60 -15.59 4.21 1.84
CA TYR A 60 -16.03 5.54 2.24
C TYR A 60 -15.28 6.63 1.47
N GLY A 61 -15.99 7.68 1.07
CA GLY A 61 -15.41 8.79 0.29
C GLY A 61 -14.37 9.63 1.05
N SER A 62 -14.36 9.54 2.39
CA SER A 62 -13.30 10.09 3.24
C SER A 62 -13.29 9.42 4.60
N GLN A 63 -12.18 9.56 5.34
CA GLN A 63 -12.06 9.13 6.73
C GLN A 63 -13.18 9.70 7.62
N CYS A 64 -13.56 10.97 7.40
CA CYS A 64 -14.66 11.59 8.15
C CYS A 64 -15.99 10.84 7.97
N VAL A 65 -16.28 10.43 6.73
CA VAL A 65 -17.52 9.67 6.43
C VAL A 65 -17.46 8.29 7.08
N ALA A 66 -16.28 7.66 7.09
CA ALA A 66 -16.09 6.37 7.75
C ALA A 66 -16.29 6.46 9.27
N SER A 67 -15.63 7.41 9.93
CA SER A 67 -15.76 7.61 11.39
C SER A 67 -17.17 8.07 11.81
N ALA A 68 -17.92 8.67 10.90
CA ALA A 68 -19.33 9.01 11.09
C ALA A 68 -20.29 7.83 10.88
N ALA A 69 -19.83 6.78 10.19
CA ALA A 69 -20.57 5.54 10.02
C ALA A 69 -20.38 4.63 11.23
N ASP A 70 -19.17 4.54 11.75
CA ASP A 70 -18.82 3.71 12.89
C ASP A 70 -17.65 4.35 13.67
N GLU A 71 -17.76 4.44 14.99
CA GLU A 71 -16.73 5.02 15.84
C GLU A 71 -15.42 4.21 15.85
N SER A 72 -15.49 2.92 15.53
CA SER A 72 -14.32 2.05 15.38
C SER A 72 -13.53 2.29 14.09
N PHE A 73 -14.10 3.03 13.14
CA PHE A 73 -13.46 3.36 11.86
C PHE A 73 -12.57 4.60 12.02
N THR A 74 -11.41 4.40 12.62
CA THR A 74 -10.37 5.40 12.82
C THR A 74 -9.32 5.35 11.71
N ALA A 75 -8.39 6.30 11.69
CA ALA A 75 -7.30 6.31 10.71
C ALA A 75 -6.31 5.14 10.88
N GLU A 76 -6.35 4.46 12.02
CA GLU A 76 -5.52 3.30 12.36
C GLU A 76 -6.19 1.98 12.01
N THR A 77 -7.52 1.96 11.85
CA THR A 77 -8.29 0.77 11.45
C THR A 77 -8.68 0.81 9.98
N CYS A 78 -8.85 2.00 9.40
CA CYS A 78 -9.14 2.19 7.98
C CYS A 78 -7.90 2.23 7.10
N CYS A 79 -8.02 1.66 5.92
CA CYS A 79 -7.00 1.57 4.89
C CYS A 79 -7.23 2.61 3.77
N PRO A 80 -6.18 3.24 3.22
CA PRO A 80 -6.34 4.14 2.09
C PRO A 80 -6.88 3.43 0.85
N ALA A 81 -7.89 4.01 0.21
CA ALA A 81 -8.51 3.45 -0.98
C ALA A 81 -8.26 4.33 -2.21
N VAL A 82 -8.67 3.82 -3.36
CA VAL A 82 -8.80 4.59 -4.60
C VAL A 82 -10.27 4.76 -4.95
N SER A 83 -10.61 5.86 -5.62
CA SER A 83 -11.94 6.08 -6.19
C SER A 83 -12.12 5.46 -7.58
N ASP A 84 -11.04 4.93 -8.16
CA ASP A 84 -11.01 4.47 -9.55
C ASP A 84 -11.65 3.08 -9.71
N LEU A 85 -12.22 2.84 -10.89
CA LEU A 85 -12.65 1.50 -11.31
C LEU A 85 -11.41 0.63 -11.53
N CYS A 86 -11.06 -0.17 -10.53
CA CYS A 86 -10.02 -1.17 -10.68
C CYS A 86 -10.53 -2.39 -11.44
N THR A 87 -9.68 -2.96 -12.30
CA THR A 87 -9.94 -4.28 -12.89
C THR A 87 -9.93 -5.35 -11.80
N GLU A 88 -10.73 -6.40 -11.96
CA GLU A 88 -10.78 -7.56 -11.04
C GLU A 88 -9.57 -8.52 -11.22
N GLU A 89 -8.48 -8.03 -11.81
CA GLU A 89 -7.25 -8.80 -11.95
C GLU A 89 -6.64 -9.02 -10.56
N TYR A 90 -6.63 -10.26 -10.10
CA TYR A 90 -6.11 -10.62 -8.78
C TYR A 90 -4.58 -10.60 -8.78
N SER A 91 -3.99 -9.65 -8.04
CA SER A 91 -2.56 -9.49 -7.85
C SER A 91 -2.31 -8.93 -6.45
N PRO A 92 -2.41 -9.76 -5.41
CA PRO A 92 -2.54 -9.29 -4.03
C PRO A 92 -1.31 -8.51 -3.57
N HIS A 93 -1.54 -7.45 -2.79
CA HIS A 93 -0.52 -6.60 -2.20
C HIS A 93 -0.82 -6.30 -0.74
N THR A 94 0.20 -6.38 0.10
CA THR A 94 0.15 -5.93 1.49
C THR A 94 0.92 -4.62 1.65
N CYS A 95 0.24 -3.60 2.18
CA CYS A 95 0.83 -2.32 2.54
C CYS A 95 0.94 -2.18 4.05
N VAL A 96 2.12 -1.77 4.53
CA VAL A 96 2.37 -1.53 5.94
C VAL A 96 2.69 -0.06 6.20
N ARG A 97 2.10 0.50 7.26
CA ARG A 97 2.45 1.80 7.83
C ARG A 97 3.02 1.58 9.21
N SER A 98 4.26 2.01 9.42
CA SER A 98 4.89 2.00 10.74
C SER A 98 4.85 3.40 11.32
N SER A 99 4.13 3.56 12.44
CA SER A 99 4.21 4.74 13.32
C SER A 99 5.15 4.42 14.51
N LEU A 100 5.42 5.41 15.39
CA LEU A 100 6.25 5.16 16.58
C LEU A 100 5.63 4.12 17.53
N ASP A 101 4.30 4.00 17.55
CA ASP A 101 3.56 3.24 18.58
C ASP A 101 2.69 2.10 18.00
N SER A 102 2.56 2.01 16.67
CA SER A 102 1.74 0.98 16.01
C SER A 102 2.23 0.63 14.61
N THR A 103 2.01 -0.62 14.21
CA THR A 103 2.15 -1.05 12.81
C THR A 103 0.76 -1.39 12.29
N GLN A 104 0.34 -0.68 11.24
CA GLN A 104 -0.92 -0.94 10.55
C GLN A 104 -0.62 -1.68 9.25
N GLU A 105 -1.39 -2.72 8.96
CA GLU A 105 -1.27 -3.54 7.76
C GLU A 105 -2.60 -3.53 7.00
N CYS A 106 -2.52 -3.31 5.68
CA CYS A 106 -3.65 -3.30 4.77
C CYS A 106 -3.39 -4.26 3.62
N LYS A 107 -4.30 -5.20 3.41
CA LYS A 107 -4.25 -6.16 2.31
C LYS A 107 -5.18 -5.73 1.20
N TYR A 108 -4.69 -5.76 -0.03
CA TYR A 108 -5.44 -5.39 -1.22
C TYR A 108 -5.41 -6.55 -2.19
N SER A 109 -6.55 -6.85 -2.81
CA SER A 109 -6.67 -7.91 -3.82
C SER A 109 -5.88 -7.63 -5.10
N ASN A 110 -5.58 -6.36 -5.40
CA ASN A 110 -4.79 -5.98 -6.55
C ASN A 110 -3.99 -4.69 -6.35
N TRP A 111 -2.99 -4.46 -7.22
CA TRP A 111 -2.16 -3.26 -7.17
C TRP A 111 -2.98 -1.97 -7.33
N CYS A 112 -4.02 -1.98 -8.17
CA CYS A 112 -4.86 -0.80 -8.40
C CYS A 112 -5.51 -0.33 -7.09
N LYS A 113 -6.08 -1.25 -6.31
CA LYS A 113 -6.67 -0.98 -4.99
C LYS A 113 -5.60 -0.51 -3.99
N ALA A 114 -4.38 -1.06 -4.07
CA ALA A 114 -3.26 -0.67 -3.22
C ALA A 114 -2.66 0.72 -3.52
N LYS A 115 -2.95 1.31 -4.70
CA LYS A 115 -2.35 2.60 -5.12
C LYS A 115 -2.63 3.73 -4.13
N GLY A 116 -3.82 3.77 -3.54
CA GLY A 116 -4.20 4.78 -2.56
C GLY A 116 -3.22 4.82 -1.38
N ALA A 117 -2.84 3.64 -0.88
CA ALA A 117 -1.81 3.52 0.15
C ALA A 117 -0.41 3.77 -0.43
N ALA A 118 -0.07 3.17 -1.58
CA ALA A 118 1.27 3.24 -2.15
C ALA A 118 1.77 4.67 -2.48
N PHE A 119 0.86 5.62 -2.75
CA PHE A 119 1.20 7.02 -2.98
C PHE A 119 1.24 7.87 -1.72
N SER A 120 0.79 7.35 -0.57
CA SER A 120 0.94 8.01 0.71
C SER A 120 2.38 7.84 1.25
N ARG A 121 2.94 8.89 1.84
CA ARG A 121 4.36 8.91 2.27
C ARG A 121 4.68 7.93 3.38
N ASP A 122 3.65 7.47 4.10
CA ASP A 122 3.79 6.68 5.32
C ASP A 122 3.59 5.18 5.09
N TRP A 123 3.25 4.77 3.87
CA TRP A 123 2.91 3.38 3.53
C TRP A 123 3.98 2.73 2.65
N MET A 124 4.24 1.45 2.91
CA MET A 124 5.14 0.61 2.12
C MET A 124 4.39 -0.63 1.65
N CYS A 125 4.13 -0.73 0.35
CA CYS A 125 3.40 -1.84 -0.27
C CYS A 125 4.34 -2.89 -0.89
N ARG A 126 3.98 -4.16 -0.76
CA ARG A 126 4.67 -5.32 -1.35
C ARG A 126 3.66 -6.30 -1.95
N PRO A 127 3.99 -7.00 -3.05
CA PRO A 127 3.17 -8.09 -3.54
C PRO A 127 3.20 -9.27 -2.55
N ASP A 128 2.08 -9.94 -2.39
CA ASP A 128 1.99 -11.13 -1.55
C ASP A 128 2.51 -12.35 -2.34
N GLU A 129 3.41 -13.13 -1.75
CA GLU A 129 3.97 -14.33 -2.42
C GLU A 129 2.92 -15.46 -2.61
N SER A 130 1.70 -15.30 -2.10
CA SER A 130 0.58 -16.26 -2.13
C SER A 130 -0.26 -16.25 -3.42
N GLY A 131 0.10 -15.49 -4.46
CA GLY A 131 -0.64 -15.38 -5.72
C GLY A 131 -0.66 -16.63 -6.63
N LEU A 132 -0.12 -17.77 -6.20
CA LEU A 132 -0.07 -19.04 -6.95
C LEU A 132 -0.66 -20.20 -6.13
N SER A 133 -1.93 -20.09 -5.73
CA SER A 133 -2.67 -21.26 -5.25
C SER A 133 -4.17 -21.06 -5.39
N ALA A 134 -4.71 -21.42 -6.55
CA ALA A 134 -6.04 -22.03 -6.59
C ALA A 134 -5.90 -23.52 -6.22
N PRO A 135 -6.86 -24.14 -5.50
CA PRO A 135 -6.76 -25.53 -5.08
C PRO A 135 -7.08 -26.46 -6.25
N GLY A 136 -6.04 -26.88 -6.98
CA GLY A 136 -6.08 -28.01 -7.92
C GLY A 136 -5.49 -29.27 -7.29
N PRO A 137 -5.98 -30.47 -7.63
CA PRO A 137 -5.52 -31.71 -7.03
C PRO A 137 -4.04 -31.95 -7.34
N THR A 138 -3.31 -32.33 -6.30
CA THR A 138 -1.86 -32.49 -6.24
C THR A 138 -1.33 -33.50 -7.27
N PRO A 139 -0.24 -33.18 -7.97
CA PRO A 139 0.79 -34.16 -8.28
C PRO A 139 2.07 -33.87 -7.48
N ALA A 140 2.82 -34.94 -7.24
CA ALA A 140 3.99 -35.08 -6.39
C ALA A 140 5.10 -33.99 -6.54
N PRO A 141 5.98 -33.80 -5.54
CA PRO A 141 6.94 -32.72 -5.53
C PRO A 141 8.05 -32.96 -6.55
N THR A 142 7.97 -32.30 -7.70
CA THR A 142 9.12 -32.09 -8.58
C THR A 142 9.87 -30.83 -8.14
N LYS A 143 11.14 -31.05 -7.79
CA LYS A 143 12.21 -30.08 -7.49
C LYS A 143 12.03 -28.74 -8.23
N PRO A 144 12.07 -27.59 -7.56
CA PRO A 144 11.79 -26.30 -8.20
C PRO A 144 12.90 -25.95 -9.19
N THR A 145 12.55 -25.95 -10.47
CA THR A 145 13.30 -25.25 -11.51
C THR A 145 13.14 -23.75 -11.30
N GLN A 146 14.27 -23.05 -11.24
CA GLN A 146 14.35 -21.60 -11.32
C GLN A 146 13.60 -21.12 -12.58
N ASN A 147 12.44 -20.50 -12.43
CA ASN A 147 12.00 -19.36 -13.22
C ASN A 147 10.60 -18.92 -12.76
N GLU A 148 10.36 -17.61 -12.84
CA GLU A 148 9.12 -16.89 -12.46
C GLU A 148 9.06 -16.36 -11.02
N ARG A 149 10.19 -15.80 -10.60
CA ARG A 149 10.23 -14.63 -9.71
C ARG A 149 10.59 -13.42 -10.55
N THR A 150 9.69 -12.46 -10.72
CA THR A 150 10.10 -11.07 -11.00
C THR A 150 10.57 -10.42 -9.70
N VAL A 151 11.43 -11.13 -8.97
CA VAL A 151 12.17 -10.59 -7.84
C VAL A 151 13.32 -9.83 -8.45
N CYS A 152 13.35 -8.54 -8.18
CA CYS A 152 14.49 -7.67 -8.39
C CYS A 152 15.71 -8.32 -7.73
N SER A 153 16.40 -9.17 -8.49
CA SER A 153 17.35 -10.10 -7.92
C SER A 153 18.55 -9.29 -7.48
N LEU A 154 18.82 -9.30 -6.18
CA LEU A 154 20.07 -8.79 -5.66
C LEU A 154 21.19 -9.56 -6.35
N LYS A 155 22.11 -8.83 -6.97
CA LYS A 155 23.31 -9.46 -7.51
C LYS A 155 24.05 -10.16 -6.36
N GLU A 156 24.50 -11.39 -6.58
CA GLU A 156 25.34 -12.10 -5.61
C GLU A 156 26.52 -11.20 -5.20
N GLY A 157 26.65 -10.93 -3.90
CA GLY A 157 27.65 -10.00 -3.34
C GLY A 157 27.21 -8.54 -3.18
N ALA A 158 25.96 -8.18 -3.49
CA ALA A 158 25.42 -6.84 -3.27
C ALA A 158 25.39 -6.50 -1.77
N ASN A 159 26.27 -5.58 -1.35
CA ASN A 159 26.35 -5.16 0.05
C ASN A 159 25.54 -3.88 0.27
N ILE A 160 24.23 -4.04 0.49
CA ILE A 160 23.27 -2.94 0.68
C ILE A 160 23.56 -2.17 1.98
N SER A 161 24.13 -2.82 3.00
CA SER A 161 24.44 -2.18 4.29
C SER A 161 25.51 -1.08 4.18
N LYS A 162 26.30 -1.06 3.09
CA LYS A 162 27.23 0.04 2.77
C LYS A 162 26.55 1.27 2.15
N CYS A 163 25.31 1.17 1.70
CA CYS A 163 24.56 2.31 1.18
C CYS A 163 24.00 3.14 2.34
N ARG A 164 24.72 4.21 2.74
CA ARG A 164 24.24 5.18 3.74
C ARG A 164 22.84 5.70 3.39
N LYS A 165 22.03 5.98 4.41
CA LYS A 165 20.68 6.59 4.35
C LYS A 165 20.63 8.02 3.77
N THR A 166 21.61 8.45 2.99
CA THR A 166 21.67 9.81 2.44
C THR A 166 21.06 9.83 1.04
N ASN A 167 19.95 10.59 0.93
CA ASN A 167 19.08 10.72 -0.25
C ASN A 167 18.21 9.49 -0.55
N LYS A 168 17.14 9.31 0.24
CA LYS A 168 15.98 8.49 -0.16
C LYS A 168 15.41 9.10 -1.43
N ILE A 169 15.62 8.44 -2.56
CA ILE A 169 14.96 8.77 -3.82
C ILE A 169 14.31 7.46 -4.22
N ASN A 170 12.98 7.39 -4.07
CA ASN A 170 12.24 6.25 -4.56
C ASN A 170 12.32 6.28 -6.10
N MET A 171 12.80 5.19 -6.69
CA MET A 171 13.00 5.06 -8.12
C MET A 171 12.61 3.66 -8.58
N LEU A 172 12.26 3.55 -9.85
CA LEU A 172 11.96 2.28 -10.50
C LEU A 172 13.13 1.94 -11.42
N CYS A 173 13.72 0.75 -11.30
CA CYS A 173 14.91 0.34 -12.04
C CYS A 173 14.73 -0.97 -12.79
N GLY A 174 15.35 -1.09 -13.96
CA GLY A 174 15.29 -2.29 -14.79
C GLY A 174 14.07 -2.34 -15.69
N LYS A 175 13.93 -3.46 -16.44
CA LYS A 175 12.76 -3.69 -17.31
C LYS A 175 11.49 -3.88 -16.49
N ASP A 176 11.63 -4.50 -15.33
CA ASP A 176 10.54 -4.84 -14.43
C ASP A 176 10.14 -3.69 -13.49
N LYS A 177 10.72 -2.49 -13.69
CA LYS A 177 10.44 -1.28 -12.88
C LYS A 177 10.55 -1.55 -11.37
N CYS A 178 11.63 -2.19 -10.96
CA CYS A 178 11.90 -2.53 -9.58
C CYS A 178 11.93 -1.31 -8.65
N PRO A 179 11.13 -1.26 -7.57
CA PRO A 179 11.18 -0.17 -6.61
C PRO A 179 12.47 -0.24 -5.78
N ILE A 180 13.27 0.83 -5.86
CA ILE A 180 14.55 0.96 -5.17
C ILE A 180 14.59 2.29 -4.40
N THR A 181 15.10 2.24 -3.18
CA THR A 181 15.07 3.35 -2.23
C THR A 181 16.13 4.42 -2.48
N ASN A 182 17.20 4.11 -3.21
CA ASN A 182 18.20 5.08 -3.64
C ASN A 182 19.11 4.55 -4.77
N THR A 183 19.85 5.47 -5.40
CA THR A 183 20.78 5.14 -6.50
C THR A 183 21.95 4.23 -6.08
N CYS A 184 22.35 4.22 -4.80
CA CYS A 184 23.41 3.35 -4.32
C CYS A 184 22.96 1.89 -4.33
N VAL A 185 21.76 1.62 -3.81
CA VAL A 185 21.16 0.28 -3.83
C VAL A 185 20.97 -0.17 -5.27
N ALA A 186 20.47 0.70 -6.15
CA ALA A 186 20.33 0.39 -7.57
C ALA A 186 21.66 -0.05 -8.20
N ARG A 187 22.77 0.65 -7.89
CA ARG A 187 24.10 0.29 -8.37
C ARG A 187 24.60 -1.03 -7.81
N GLN A 188 24.36 -1.31 -6.53
CA GLN A 188 24.71 -2.60 -5.91
C GLN A 188 23.91 -3.75 -6.54
N MET A 189 22.69 -3.49 -6.98
CA MET A 189 21.84 -4.42 -7.73
C MET A 189 22.22 -4.52 -9.22
N GLY A 190 23.27 -3.83 -9.67
CA GLY A 190 23.72 -3.86 -11.06
C GLY A 190 22.89 -2.98 -12.02
N PHE A 191 21.93 -2.20 -11.50
CA PHE A 191 21.21 -1.23 -12.31
C PHE A 191 22.07 0.02 -12.54
N GLY A 192 22.36 0.28 -13.81
CA GLY A 192 22.90 1.56 -14.22
C GLY A 192 21.82 2.64 -14.08
N ARG A 193 22.22 3.87 -13.71
CA ARG A 193 21.31 5.02 -13.56
C ARG A 193 20.37 5.24 -14.74
N LYS A 194 20.83 4.98 -15.98
CA LYS A 194 20.01 5.12 -17.20
C LYS A 194 18.87 4.11 -17.28
N LYS A 195 18.97 3.00 -16.55
CA LYS A 195 17.93 1.99 -16.42
C LYS A 195 16.98 2.29 -15.25
N CYS A 196 17.08 3.47 -14.65
CA CYS A 196 16.26 3.89 -13.52
C CYS A 196 15.53 5.18 -13.84
N THR A 197 14.27 5.22 -13.45
CA THR A 197 13.38 6.38 -13.52
C THR A 197 12.88 6.72 -12.13
N ASP A 198 12.36 7.91 -11.91
CA ASP A 198 11.55 8.15 -10.71
C ASP A 198 10.23 7.38 -10.77
N LEU A 199 9.38 7.58 -9.76
CA LEU A 199 8.07 6.94 -9.66
C LEU A 199 7.09 7.38 -10.76
N ALA A 200 7.28 8.56 -11.35
CA ALA A 200 6.52 9.05 -12.49
C ALA A 200 7.03 8.50 -13.83
N GLY A 201 8.09 7.69 -13.83
CA GLY A 201 8.71 7.17 -15.06
C GLY A 201 9.71 8.13 -15.69
N CYS A 202 10.10 9.21 -15.00
CA CYS A 202 11.00 10.22 -15.52
C CYS A 202 12.48 9.85 -15.32
N PRO A 203 13.34 10.09 -16.32
CA PRO A 203 14.77 9.84 -16.19
C PRO A 203 15.42 10.65 -15.07
N LEU A 204 16.33 10.01 -14.31
CA LEU A 204 16.96 10.65 -13.15
C LEU A 204 18.13 11.59 -13.51
N PRO A 205 18.18 12.85 -13.03
CA PRO A 205 19.17 13.87 -13.42
C PRO A 205 20.53 13.75 -12.70
N LYS A 206 21.65 13.91 -13.41
CA LYS A 206 23.01 13.72 -12.83
C LYS A 206 23.41 14.86 -11.89
N LYS A 207 23.02 14.75 -10.61
CA LYS A 207 23.25 15.77 -9.55
C LYS A 207 24.68 16.35 -9.49
N LYS A 208 25.74 15.55 -9.72
CA LYS A 208 27.14 16.03 -9.63
C LYS A 208 27.55 17.05 -10.70
N LYS A 209 26.76 17.27 -11.75
CA LYS A 209 27.13 18.15 -12.88
C LYS A 209 26.41 19.49 -12.92
N CYS A 210 25.43 19.69 -12.05
CA CYS A 210 24.68 20.93 -12.01
C CYS A 210 25.21 21.77 -10.85
N ALA A 211 26.00 22.80 -11.16
CA ALA A 211 26.35 23.82 -10.18
C ALA A 211 25.06 24.53 -9.75
N GLU A 212 24.85 24.64 -8.44
CA GLU A 212 23.65 25.25 -7.83
C GLU A 212 23.42 26.66 -8.36
N LYS A 213 22.43 26.80 -9.25
CA LYS A 213 21.80 28.08 -9.61
C LYS A 213 20.30 27.82 -9.91
N PRO A 214 19.44 28.85 -9.81
CA PRO A 214 18.12 28.78 -9.18
C PRO A 214 17.10 27.84 -9.82
N LYS A 215 16.15 27.47 -8.96
CA LYS A 215 14.95 26.66 -9.22
C LYS A 215 14.01 27.38 -10.18
N MET A 216 14.12 27.11 -11.46
CA MET A 216 12.99 27.26 -12.38
C MET A 216 12.50 25.86 -12.66
N ASP A 217 11.24 25.61 -12.31
CA ASP A 217 10.60 24.35 -12.64
C ASP A 217 10.59 24.20 -14.15
N VAL A 218 11.21 23.14 -14.65
CA VAL A 218 11.28 22.81 -16.07
C VAL A 218 10.45 21.57 -16.28
N PHE A 219 9.47 21.67 -17.17
CA PHE A 219 8.60 20.55 -17.51
C PHE A 219 9.03 20.01 -18.87
N CYS A 220 9.46 18.75 -18.92
CA CYS A 220 9.83 18.09 -20.17
C CYS A 220 8.86 16.92 -20.40
N GLY A 221 7.86 17.11 -21.26
CA GLY A 221 6.67 16.27 -21.24
C GLY A 221 5.98 16.32 -19.86
N ASP A 222 5.68 15.16 -19.29
CA ASP A 222 5.08 15.04 -17.94
C ASP A 222 6.13 15.13 -16.80
N CYS A 223 7.40 15.29 -17.13
CA CYS A 223 8.50 15.22 -16.17
C CYS A 223 8.91 16.59 -15.63
N LYS A 224 8.85 16.76 -14.30
CA LYS A 224 9.24 18.00 -13.61
C LYS A 224 10.68 17.95 -13.12
N TYR A 225 11.49 18.92 -13.53
CA TYR A 225 12.88 19.11 -13.12
C TYR A 225 13.08 20.45 -12.43
N SER A 226 13.99 20.51 -11.46
CA SER A 226 14.22 21.76 -10.71
C SER A 226 15.12 22.76 -11.46
N SER A 227 15.69 22.36 -12.60
CA SER A 227 16.46 23.25 -13.45
C SER A 227 16.62 22.71 -14.87
N LYS A 228 16.96 23.61 -15.79
CA LYS A 228 17.37 23.26 -17.17
C LYS A 228 18.53 22.27 -17.18
N CYS A 229 19.45 22.38 -16.21
CA CYS A 229 20.59 21.48 -16.10
C CYS A 229 20.15 20.06 -15.71
N GLU A 230 19.19 19.92 -14.80
CA GLU A 230 18.65 18.61 -14.42
C GLU A 230 17.98 17.93 -15.61
N ALA A 231 17.08 18.63 -16.30
CA ALA A 231 16.44 18.13 -17.52
C ALA A 231 17.47 17.68 -18.58
N ARG A 232 18.49 18.51 -18.86
CA ARG A 232 19.56 18.18 -19.80
C ARG A 232 20.37 16.95 -19.38
N THR A 233 20.66 16.81 -18.10
CA THR A 233 21.45 15.68 -17.58
C THR A 233 20.64 14.40 -17.43
N ALA A 234 19.31 14.52 -17.34
CA ALA A 234 18.36 13.42 -17.43
C ALA A 234 18.25 12.88 -18.86
N GLY A 235 18.51 13.71 -19.87
CA GLY A 235 18.63 13.31 -21.28
C GLY A 235 17.79 14.13 -22.25
N PHE A 236 17.02 15.09 -21.77
CA PHE A 236 16.12 15.90 -22.61
C PHE A 236 16.85 16.97 -23.40
N ASN A 237 16.35 17.25 -24.61
CA ASN A 237 16.67 18.45 -25.36
C ASN A 237 15.85 19.61 -24.81
N VAL A 238 16.46 20.37 -23.90
CA VAL A 238 15.80 21.45 -23.17
C VAL A 238 15.17 22.53 -24.06
N LYS A 239 15.62 22.71 -25.30
CA LYS A 239 15.05 23.72 -26.21
C LYS A 239 13.79 23.24 -26.95
N GLU A 240 13.69 21.95 -27.17
CA GLU A 240 12.68 21.35 -28.05
C GLU A 240 11.63 20.56 -27.27
N GLU A 241 12.04 19.94 -26.15
CA GLU A 241 11.22 18.99 -25.39
C GLU A 241 10.72 19.55 -24.05
N CYS A 242 11.15 20.76 -23.67
CA CYS A 242 10.87 21.31 -22.35
C CYS A 242 10.24 22.71 -22.40
N SER A 243 9.28 22.94 -21.50
CA SER A 243 8.69 24.23 -21.15
C SER A 243 9.24 24.73 -19.80
N PHE A 244 9.18 26.05 -19.60
CA PHE A 244 9.74 26.77 -18.44
C PHE A 244 8.71 27.71 -17.83
#